data_AF-A0A2V5M7Z5-F1
#
_entry.id   AF-A0A2V5M7Z5-F1
#
_cell.length_a   1.000
_cell.length_b   1.000
_cell.length_c   1.000
_cell.angle_alpha   90.00
_cell.angle_beta   90.00
_cell.angle_gamma   90.00
#
_symmetry.space_group_name_H-M   'P 1'
#
loop_
_entity.id
_entity.type
_entity.pdbx_description
1 polymer ?
#
loop_
_entity_poly.entity_id
_entity_poly.type
_entity_poly.pdbx_seq_one_letter_code
_entity_poly.pdbx_strand_id
1 'polypeptide(L)'
;MSACFDTSDVLELSRATLEETNRRLSEIPADLCGPFYAEASNLEQQLLGMYRTVALCVRKEDDLKKIAAWWGAMTKACDEFAGRLAELSREHPACGSEFFYDRVLDLRNKCQRLQEMHS
;
A
#
# COMPACT_ATOMS: atom_id res chain seq x y z
N MET A 1 17.95 10.34 -20.58
CA MET A 1 18.29 9.74 -19.27
C MET A 1 17.08 8.91 -18.87
N SER A 2 17.27 7.62 -18.58
CA SER A 2 16.17 6.80 -18.05
C SER A 2 15.77 7.32 -16.67
N ALA A 3 14.47 7.33 -16.36
CA ALA A 3 14.05 7.57 -14.99
C ALA A 3 14.64 6.47 -14.09
N CYS A 4 15.13 6.86 -12.91
CA CYS A 4 15.70 5.91 -11.94
C CYS A 4 14.61 5.22 -11.09
N PHE A 5 13.37 5.71 -11.17
CA PHE A 5 12.20 5.19 -10.48
C PHE A 5 10.95 5.57 -11.30
N ASP A 6 10.12 4.60 -11.66
CA ASP A 6 8.88 4.76 -12.41
C ASP A 6 7.69 4.01 -11.78
N THR A 7 6.54 4.02 -12.46
CA THR A 7 5.31 3.40 -11.94
C THR A 7 5.41 1.89 -11.79
N SER A 8 6.25 1.23 -12.58
CA SER A 8 6.48 -0.21 -12.47
C SER A 8 7.26 -0.57 -11.21
N ASP A 9 8.21 0.27 -10.81
CA ASP A 9 8.97 0.12 -9.55
C ASP A 9 8.06 0.22 -8.32
N VAL A 10 7.02 1.06 -8.36
CA VAL A 10 6.00 1.12 -7.28
C VAL A 10 5.28 -0.20 -7.13
N LEU A 11 4.85 -0.79 -8.25
CA LEU A 11 4.14 -2.07 -8.24
C LEU A 11 5.06 -3.23 -7.86
N GLU A 12 6.32 -3.19 -8.27
CA GLU A 12 7.32 -4.18 -7.85
C GLU A 12 7.60 -4.09 -6.35
N LEU A 13 7.78 -2.88 -5.83
CA LEU A 13 7.96 -2.64 -4.40
C LEU A 13 6.71 -3.07 -3.60
N SER A 14 5.50 -2.78 -4.10
CA SER A 14 4.22 -3.26 -3.52
C SER A 14 4.22 -4.78 -3.36
N ARG A 15 4.52 -5.52 -4.45
CA ARG A 15 4.56 -6.99 -4.43
C ARG A 15 5.63 -7.51 -3.48
N ALA A 16 6.85 -6.98 -3.55
CA ALA A 16 7.95 -7.42 -2.69
C ALA A 16 7.62 -7.21 -1.19
N THR A 17 7.03 -6.06 -0.84
CA THR A 17 6.55 -5.80 0.52
C THR A 17 5.50 -6.82 0.96
N LEU A 18 4.50 -7.12 0.11
CA LEU A 18 3.46 -8.08 0.45
C LEU A 18 3.99 -9.50 0.59
N GLU A 19 4.90 -9.94 -0.28
CA GLU A 19 5.56 -11.23 -0.19
C GLU A 19 6.35 -11.37 1.12
N GLU A 20 7.10 -10.34 1.50
CA GLU A 20 7.84 -10.33 2.75
C GLU A 20 6.91 -10.35 3.97
N THR A 21 5.86 -9.52 3.97
CA THR A 21 4.85 -9.50 5.03
C THR A 21 4.15 -10.85 5.16
N ASN A 22 3.79 -11.50 4.05
CA ASN A 22 3.17 -12.83 4.07
C ASN A 22 4.10 -13.87 4.69
N ARG A 23 5.39 -13.84 4.35
CA ARG A 23 6.39 -14.71 4.97
C ARG A 23 6.43 -14.50 6.49
N ARG A 24 6.52 -13.25 6.96
CA ARG A 24 6.56 -12.92 8.40
C ARG A 24 5.28 -13.34 9.12
N LEU A 25 4.12 -13.09 8.52
CA LEU A 25 2.82 -13.49 9.08
C LEU A 25 2.72 -15.01 9.24
N SER A 26 3.28 -15.80 8.32
CA SER A 26 3.30 -17.27 8.43
C SER A 26 4.15 -17.82 9.58
N GLU A 27 5.08 -17.00 10.09
CA GLU A 27 5.95 -17.36 11.21
C GLU A 27 5.31 -16.99 12.58
N ILE A 28 4.20 -16.24 12.58
CA ILE A 28 3.51 -15.80 13.80
C ILE A 28 2.54 -16.89 14.29
N PRO A 29 2.64 -17.33 15.56
CA PRO A 29 1.64 -18.20 16.17
C PRO A 29 0.24 -17.58 16.16
N ALA A 30 -0.76 -18.36 15.74
CA ALA A 30 -2.13 -17.89 15.51
C ALA A 30 -2.84 -17.31 16.76
N ASP A 31 -2.34 -17.65 17.96
CA ASP A 31 -2.86 -17.22 19.26
C ASP A 31 -2.29 -15.87 19.74
N LEU A 32 -1.31 -15.29 19.02
CA LEU A 32 -0.63 -14.06 19.43
C LEU A 32 -1.09 -12.84 18.62
N CYS A 33 -2.07 -12.09 19.15
CA CYS A 33 -2.55 -10.87 18.48
C CYS A 33 -1.55 -9.72 18.39
N GLY A 34 -0.63 -9.58 19.37
CA GLY A 34 0.33 -8.47 19.39
C GLY A 34 1.23 -8.42 18.15
N PRO A 35 1.92 -9.52 17.81
CA PRO A 35 2.71 -9.63 16.58
C PRO A 35 1.89 -9.41 15.29
N PHE A 36 0.67 -9.95 15.20
CA PHE A 36 -0.19 -9.72 14.02
C PHE A 36 -0.54 -8.24 13.85
N TYR A 37 -0.91 -7.57 14.94
CA TYR A 37 -1.19 -6.14 14.93
C TYR A 37 0.06 -5.33 14.51
N ALA A 38 1.24 -5.73 14.99
CA ALA A 38 2.49 -5.08 14.62
C ALA A 38 2.80 -5.22 13.12
N GLU A 39 2.60 -6.40 12.53
CA GLU A 39 2.81 -6.61 11.09
C GLU A 39 1.75 -5.88 10.25
N ALA A 40 0.50 -5.83 10.68
CA ALA A 40 -0.54 -5.01 10.02
C ALA A 40 -0.19 -3.52 10.04
N SER A 41 0.32 -3.02 11.17
CA SER A 41 0.81 -1.64 11.30
C SER A 41 2.04 -1.37 10.43
N ASN A 42 2.98 -2.32 10.37
CA ASN A 42 4.16 -2.22 9.51
C ASN A 42 3.77 -2.13 8.04
N LEU A 43 2.80 -2.93 7.60
CA LEU A 43 2.29 -2.91 6.23
C LEU A 43 1.70 -1.54 5.87
N GLU A 44 0.91 -0.93 6.76
CA GLU A 44 0.40 0.45 6.61
C GLU A 44 1.56 1.46 6.48
N GLN A 45 2.57 1.39 7.34
CA GLN A 45 3.70 2.32 7.32
C GLN A 45 4.51 2.23 6.02
N GLN A 46 4.70 1.03 5.49
CA GLN A 46 5.37 0.82 4.21
C GLN A 46 4.59 1.46 3.06
N LEU A 47 3.26 1.26 3.02
CA LEU A 47 2.40 1.89 2.02
C LEU A 47 2.45 3.43 2.09
N LEU A 48 2.44 4.00 3.30
CA LEU A 48 2.61 5.44 3.51
C LEU A 48 3.98 5.94 3.02
N GLY A 49 5.02 5.13 3.19
CA GLY A 49 6.34 5.37 2.61
C GLY A 49 6.29 5.47 1.08
N MET A 50 5.67 4.49 0.42
CA MET A 50 5.49 4.47 -1.04
C MET A 50 4.71 5.70 -1.52
N TYR A 51 3.60 6.05 -0.85
CA TYR A 51 2.82 7.25 -1.16
C TYR A 51 3.67 8.52 -1.11
N ARG A 52 4.52 8.69 -0.08
CA ARG A 52 5.40 9.86 0.05
C ARG A 52 6.40 9.92 -1.09
N THR A 53 6.97 8.79 -1.49
CA THR A 53 7.88 8.70 -2.65
C THR A 53 7.17 9.11 -3.94
N VAL A 54 5.98 8.56 -4.20
CA VAL A 54 5.19 8.91 -5.39
C VAL A 54 4.81 10.39 -5.40
N ALA A 55 4.41 10.95 -4.25
CA ALA A 55 4.11 12.37 -4.15
C ALA A 55 5.34 13.25 -4.51
N LEU A 56 6.56 12.83 -4.16
CA LEU A 56 7.79 13.52 -4.54
C LEU A 56 8.10 13.41 -6.03
N CYS A 57 7.80 12.27 -6.66
CA CYS A 57 7.93 12.08 -8.11
C CYS A 57 6.94 12.95 -8.88
N VAL A 58 5.66 12.90 -8.51
CA VAL A 58 4.58 13.67 -9.13
C VAL A 58 4.84 15.17 -9.07
N ARG A 59 5.37 15.69 -7.95
CA ARG A 59 5.65 17.13 -7.78
C ARG A 59 6.66 17.68 -8.81
N LYS A 60 7.49 16.82 -9.42
CA LYS A 60 8.52 17.20 -10.40
C LYS A 60 8.10 16.90 -11.83
N GLU A 61 6.90 16.36 -12.03
CA GLU A 61 6.38 15.97 -13.34
C GLU A 61 5.37 17.00 -13.82
N ASP A 62 5.47 17.40 -15.09
CA ASP A 62 4.56 18.36 -15.72
C ASP A 62 3.55 17.65 -16.64
N ASP A 63 3.83 16.40 -17.04
CA ASP A 63 2.93 15.59 -17.85
C ASP A 63 1.80 15.00 -17.00
N LEU A 64 0.61 15.59 -17.15
CA LEU A 64 -0.61 15.18 -16.45
C LEU A 64 -0.92 13.69 -16.62
N LYS A 65 -0.64 13.10 -17.79
CA LYS A 65 -0.89 11.66 -18.01
C LYS A 65 0.02 10.79 -17.17
N LYS A 66 1.29 11.20 -17.02
CA LYS A 66 2.22 10.50 -16.12
C LYS A 66 1.83 10.70 -14.66
N ILE A 67 1.41 11.90 -14.27
CA ILE A 67 0.88 12.15 -12.92
C ILE A 67 -0.30 11.21 -12.61
N ALA A 68 -1.26 11.10 -13.53
CA ALA A 68 -2.38 10.18 -13.40
C ALA A 68 -1.91 8.71 -13.32
N ALA A 69 -0.91 8.31 -14.11
CA ALA A 69 -0.35 6.96 -14.07
C ALA A 69 0.32 6.65 -12.72
N TRP A 70 1.04 7.60 -12.12
CA TRP A 70 1.62 7.48 -10.78
C TRP A 70 0.56 7.26 -9.70
N TRP A 71 -0.50 8.07 -9.71
CA TRP A 71 -1.60 7.89 -8.76
C TRP A 71 -2.37 6.59 -9.01
N GLY A 72 -2.54 6.19 -10.27
CA GLY A 72 -3.12 4.89 -10.63
C GLY A 72 -2.30 3.70 -10.13
N ALA A 73 -0.96 3.78 -10.20
CA ALA A 73 -0.09 2.75 -9.62
C ALA A 73 -0.24 2.68 -8.10
N MET A 74 -0.31 3.83 -7.40
CA MET A 74 -0.57 3.82 -5.95
C MET A 74 -1.96 3.30 -5.58
N THR A 75 -3.00 3.61 -6.36
CA THR A 75 -4.35 3.07 -6.12
C THR A 75 -4.32 1.55 -6.17
N LYS A 76 -3.65 0.96 -7.18
CA LYS A 76 -3.47 -0.49 -7.29
C LYS A 76 -2.71 -1.08 -6.10
N ALA A 77 -1.61 -0.46 -5.69
CA ALA A 77 -0.87 -0.91 -4.50
C ALA A 77 -1.74 -0.85 -3.23
N CYS A 78 -2.56 0.20 -3.06
CA CYS A 78 -3.49 0.27 -1.94
C CYS A 78 -4.56 -0.84 -2.01
N ASP A 79 -5.07 -1.16 -3.20
CA ASP A 79 -6.05 -2.24 -3.38
C ASP A 79 -5.45 -3.60 -2.98
N GLU A 80 -4.20 -3.89 -3.36
CA GLU A 80 -3.49 -5.11 -2.97
C GLU A 80 -3.27 -5.20 -1.44
N PHE A 81 -2.85 -4.09 -0.81
CA PHE A 81 -2.62 -4.02 0.64
C PHE A 81 -3.93 -4.17 1.42
N ALA A 82 -5.00 -3.50 0.98
CA ALA A 82 -6.33 -3.63 1.57
C ALA A 82 -6.84 -5.07 1.46
N GLY A 83 -6.66 -5.72 0.30
CA GLY A 83 -7.01 -7.12 0.11
C GLY A 83 -6.35 -8.03 1.15
N ARG A 84 -5.05 -7.85 1.38
CA ARG A 84 -4.33 -8.66 2.37
C ARG A 84 -4.76 -8.38 3.81
N LEU A 85 -4.99 -7.11 4.17
CA LEU A 85 -5.48 -6.74 5.50
C LEU A 85 -6.90 -7.25 5.76
N ALA A 86 -7.75 -7.30 4.73
CA ALA A 86 -9.08 -7.90 4.82
C ALA A 86 -9.01 -9.41 5.05
N GLU A 87 -8.10 -10.11 4.37
CA GLU A 87 -7.81 -11.52 4.66
C GLU A 87 -7.34 -11.71 6.09
N LEU A 88 -6.37 -10.91 6.54
CA LEU A 88 -5.82 -10.99 7.89
C LEU A 88 -6.88 -10.77 8.96
N SER A 89 -7.80 -9.82 8.72
CA SER A 89 -8.91 -9.53 9.64
C SER A 89 -9.94 -10.65 9.70
N ARG A 90 -10.09 -11.43 8.63
CA ARG A 90 -10.92 -12.65 8.65
C ARG A 90 -10.24 -13.81 9.36
N GLU A 91 -8.92 -13.95 9.19
CA GLU A 91 -8.10 -14.98 9.84
C GLU A 91 -7.99 -14.74 11.36
N HIS A 92 -7.87 -13.48 11.78
CA HIS A 92 -7.61 -13.06 13.16
C HIS A 92 -8.52 -11.91 13.61
N PRO A 93 -9.85 -12.12 13.72
CA PRO A 93 -10.82 -11.05 13.97
C PRO A 93 -10.64 -10.34 15.31
N ALA A 94 -10.10 -11.03 16.33
CA ALA A 94 -9.87 -10.45 17.64
C ALA A 94 -8.61 -9.57 17.73
N CYS A 95 -7.78 -9.53 16.68
CA CYS A 95 -6.46 -8.89 16.72
C CYS A 95 -6.43 -7.45 16.16
N GLY A 96 -7.58 -6.88 15.79
CA GLY A 96 -7.73 -5.44 15.51
C GLY A 96 -7.14 -4.96 14.17
N SER A 97 -6.86 -5.86 13.23
CA SER A 97 -6.30 -5.52 11.91
C SER A 97 -7.26 -4.72 11.02
N GLU A 98 -8.57 -4.76 11.29
CA GLU A 98 -9.61 -4.00 10.58
C GLU A 98 -9.33 -2.49 10.59
N PHE A 99 -8.75 -1.99 11.68
CA PHE A 99 -8.37 -0.59 11.80
C PHE A 99 -7.38 -0.14 10.71
N PHE A 100 -6.44 -1.00 10.32
CA PHE A 100 -5.47 -0.68 9.27
C PHE A 100 -6.08 -0.79 7.88
N TYR A 101 -7.04 -1.69 7.69
CA TYR A 101 -7.79 -1.83 6.44
C TYR A 101 -8.49 -0.50 6.09
N ASP A 102 -9.23 0.08 7.03
CA ASP A 102 -9.93 1.36 6.81
C ASP A 102 -8.96 2.49 6.44
N ARG A 103 -7.81 2.57 7.10
CA ARG A 103 -6.80 3.59 6.79
C ARG A 103 -6.19 3.42 5.40
N VAL A 104 -5.98 2.18 4.96
CA VAL A 104 -5.53 1.90 3.59
C VAL A 104 -6.61 2.33 2.59
N LEU A 105 -7.90 2.09 2.88
CA LEU A 105 -9.00 2.55 2.03
C LEU A 105 -9.09 4.08 1.94
N ASP A 106 -8.85 4.79 3.04
CA ASP A 106 -8.80 6.26 3.05
C ASP A 106 -7.69 6.78 2.14
N LEU A 107 -6.51 6.18 2.22
CA LEU A 107 -5.38 6.51 1.35
C LEU A 107 -5.68 6.18 -0.12
N ARG A 108 -6.29 5.01 -0.37
CA ARG A 108 -6.73 4.57 -1.70
C ARG A 108 -7.69 5.58 -2.33
N ASN A 109 -8.69 6.02 -1.57
CA ASN A 109 -9.67 7.01 -2.01
C ASN A 109 -9.04 8.39 -2.27
N LYS A 110 -7.98 8.74 -1.53
CA LYS A 110 -7.19 9.94 -1.81
C LYS A 110 -6.41 9.81 -3.12
N CYS A 111 -5.70 8.70 -3.33
CA CYS A 111 -4.95 8.43 -4.56
C CYS A 111 -5.88 8.40 -5.78
N GLN A 112 -7.05 7.76 -5.68
CA GLN A 112 -8.03 7.73 -6.76
C GLN A 112 -8.50 9.14 -7.15
N ARG A 113 -8.87 9.98 -6.17
CA ARG A 113 -9.27 11.37 -6.47
C ARG A 113 -8.15 12.15 -7.16
N LEU A 114 -6.90 11.96 -6.74
CA LEU A 114 -5.75 12.58 -7.38
C LEU A 114 -5.55 12.07 -8.82
N GLN A 115 -5.79 10.78 -9.07
CA GLN A 115 -5.76 10.22 -10.42
C GLN A 115 -6.83 10.86 -11.31
N GLU A 116 -8.08 10.89 -10.84
CA GLU A 116 -9.24 11.42 -11.57
C GLU A 116 -9.11 12.93 -11.88
N MET A 117 -8.41 13.69 -11.04
CA MET A 117 -8.12 15.10 -11.32
C MET A 117 -7.14 15.33 -12.47
N HIS A 118 -6.31 14.35 -12.81
CA HIS A 118 -5.23 14.48 -13.82
C HIS A 118 -5.44 13.58 -15.04
N SER A 119 -6.50 12.77 -15.07
CA SER A 119 -6.93 11.92 -16.18
C SER A 119 -7.75 12.67 -17.21
#